data_AF-A0A2A5RIZ0-F1
#
_entry.id   AF-A0A2A5RIZ0-F1
#
_cell.length_a   1.000
_cell.length_b   1.000
_cell.length_c   1.000
_cell.angle_alpha   90.00
_cell.angle_beta   90.00
_cell.angle_gamma   90.00
#
_symmetry.space_group_name_H-M   'P 1'
#
loop_
_entity.id
_entity.type
_entity.pdbx_description
1 polymer ?
#
loop_
_entity_poly.entity_id
_entity_poly.type
_entity_poly.pdbx_seq_one_letter_code
_entity_poly.pdbx_strand_id
1 'polypeptide(L)' 'MVEFCQPDMPVYLVSKSMDVKTTTVGELLPYSFKNLS' A
#
# COMPACT_ATOMS: atom_id res chain seq x y z
N MET A 1 -4.12 7.15 -2.06
CA MET A 1 -3.41 6.71 -0.83
C MET A 1 -1.96 7.15 -0.83
N VAL A 2 -1.17 6.87 -1.88
CA VAL A 2 0.24 7.36 -1.97
C VAL A 2 0.36 8.88 -1.86
N GLU A 3 -0.66 9.63 -2.27
CA GLU A 3 -0.71 11.10 -2.13
C GLU A 3 -0.75 11.60 -0.67
N PHE A 4 -1.16 10.76 0.29
CA PHE A 4 -1.31 11.14 1.71
C PHE A 4 -0.62 10.17 2.69
N CYS A 5 -0.02 9.10 2.19
CA CYS A 5 0.57 8.02 2.98
C CYS A 5 2.01 7.78 2.54
N GLN A 6 2.93 7.69 3.51
CA GLN A 6 4.33 7.43 3.23
C GLN A 6 4.52 6.02 2.62
N PRO A 7 5.48 5.81 1.71
CA PRO A 7 5.66 4.53 1.02
C PRO A 7 5.96 3.35 1.96
N ASP A 8 6.58 3.60 3.11
CA ASP A 8 6.94 2.64 4.15
C ASP A 8 5.77 2.33 5.11
N MET A 9 4.64 3.03 4.98
CA MET A 9 3.47 2.78 5.81
C MET A 9 3.00 1.32 5.68
N PRO A 10 2.86 0.58 6.80
CA PRO A 10 2.43 -0.81 6.76
C PRO A 10 0.96 -0.94 6.36
N VAL A 11 0.67 -1.93 5.52
CA VAL A 11 -0.67 -2.28 5.05
C VAL A 11 -0.95 -3.73 5.40
N TYR A 12 -2.10 -3.97 6.05
CA TYR A 12 -2.58 -5.30 6.41
C TYR A 12 -3.80 -5.65 5.57
N LEU A 13 -3.64 -6.60 4.66
CA LEU A 13 -4.73 -7.14 3.86
C LEU A 13 -5.29 -8.37 4.56
N VAL A 14 -6.59 -8.37 4.84
CA VAL A 14 -7.27 -9.48 5.51
C VAL A 14 -8.24 -10.14 4.53
N SER A 15 -8.10 -11.45 4.34
CA SER A 15 -8.97 -12.26 3.49
C SER A 15 -10.28 -12.61 4.20
N LYS A 16 -11.29 -13.07 3.44
CA LYS A 16 -12.54 -13.61 4.04
C LYS A 16 -12.31 -14.88 4.88
N SER A 17 -11.22 -15.60 4.61
CA SER A 17 -10.77 -16.76 5.38
C SER A 17 -9.91 -16.36 6.59
N MET A 18 -9.84 -15.05 6.90
CA MET A 18 -9.03 -14.47 7.96
C MET A 18 -7.51 -14.61 7.78
N ASP A 19 -7.03 -14.86 6.55
CA ASP A 19 -5.61 -14.79 6.26
C ASP A 19 -5.14 -13.34 6.26
N VAL A 20 -4.02 -13.08 6.92
CA VAL A 20 -3.40 -11.75 6.98
C VAL A 20 -2.17 -11.72 6.09
N LYS A 21 -2.13 -10.76 5.16
CA LYS A 21 -0.94 -10.44 4.38
C LYS A 21 -0.47 -9.03 4.71
N THR A 22 0.78 -8.92 5.17
CA THR A 22 1.44 -7.64 5.43
C THR A 22 2.21 -7.21 4.18
N THR A 23 2.09 -5.95 3.81
CA THR A 23 2.85 -5.28 2.75
C THR A 23 3.01 -3.80 3.10
N THR A 24 3.55 -2.99 2.21
CA THR A 24 3.65 -1.54 2.41
C THR A 24 2.86 -0.79 1.33
N VAL A 25 2.56 0.49 1.56
CA VAL A 25 1.90 1.35 0.56
C VAL A 25 2.72 1.40 -0.74
N GLY A 26 4.05 1.44 -0.64
CA GLY A 26 4.95 1.43 -1.79
C GLY A 26 4.93 0.13 -2.59
N GLU A 27 4.89 -1.02 -1.91
CA GLU A 27 4.80 -2.33 -2.57
C GLU A 27 3.43 -2.61 -3.20
N LEU A 28 2.37 -2.06 -2.62
CA LEU A 28 1.02 -2.22 -3.14
C LEU A 28 0.84 -1.45 -4.46
N LEU A 29 1.55 -0.34 -4.64
CA LEU A 29 1.49 0.52 -5.81
C LEU A 29 2.90 0.94 -6.29
N PRO A 30 3.69 -0.01 -6.83
CA PRO A 30 5.12 0.18 -7.12
C PRO A 30 5.39 1.23 -8.23
N TYR A 31 4.40 1.51 -9.06
CA TYR A 31 4.46 2.53 -10.13
C TYR A 31 3.38 3.60 -9.96
N SER A 32 2.97 3.88 -8.72
CA SER A 32 2.08 5.00 -8.44
C SER A 32 2.65 6.30 -9.02
N PHE A 33 1.79 7.10 -9.65
CA PHE A 33 2.16 8.40 -10.18
C PHE A 33 2.70 9.27 -9.03
N LYS A 34 4.02 9.50 -9.01
CA LYS A 34 4.69 10.34 -8.01
C LYS A 34 4.59 11.83 -8.33
N ASN A 35 4.20 12.18 -9.56
CA ASN A 35 3.97 13.55 -10.01
C ASN A 35 2.81 13.56 -11.02
N LEU A 36 1.74 14.25 -10.66
CA LEU A 36 0.87 14.95 -11.61
C LEU A 36 1.30 16.42 -11.54
N SER A 37 2.43 16.74 -12.16
CA SER A 37 2.87 18.13 -12.38
C SER A 37 2.88 18.41 -13.87
#